data_AF-A0A848XDP5-F1
#
_entry.id   AF-A0A848XDP5-F1
#
_cell.length_a   1.000
_cell.length_b   1.000
_cell.length_c   1.000
_cell.angle_alpha   90.00
_cell.angle_beta   90.00
_cell.angle_gamma   90.00
#
_symmetry.space_group_name_H-M   'P 1'
#
loop_
_entity.id
_entity.type
_entity.pdbx_description
1 polymer ?
#
loop_
_entity_poly.entity_id
_entity_poly.type
_entity_poly.pdbx_seq_one_letter_code
_entity_poly.pdbx_strand_id
1 'polypeptide(L)'
;MGLKKLAAKVAEYNDRLERGKARKIKPDHVRKVLHKLREKEAELVAELAEVDDPEKIKRLNHKISIAREHLSRAEWLLDEIGDNEAPAPPD
;
A
#
# COMPACT_ATOMS: atom_id res chain seq x y z
N MET A 1 14.04 -14.70 -2.82
CA MET A 1 12.80 -14.72 -3.64
C MET A 1 13.21 -14.54 -5.10
N GLY A 2 12.76 -15.39 -6.02
CA GLY A 2 13.14 -15.28 -7.44
C GLY A 2 11.99 -14.74 -8.30
N LEU A 3 12.31 -13.99 -9.35
CA LEU A 3 11.34 -13.39 -10.29
C LEU A 3 10.32 -14.41 -10.84
N LYS A 4 10.76 -15.65 -11.09
CA LYS A 4 9.89 -16.76 -11.55
C LYS A 4 8.72 -17.03 -10.60
N LYS A 5 8.92 -16.93 -9.28
CA LYS A 5 7.86 -17.15 -8.27
C LYS A 5 6.87 -15.98 -8.21
N LEU A 6 7.30 -14.76 -8.55
CA LEU A 6 6.41 -13.60 -8.63
C LEU A 6 5.50 -13.72 -9.86
N ALA A 7 6.05 -14.07 -11.02
CA ALA A 7 5.26 -14.29 -12.24
C ALA A 7 4.16 -15.36 -12.02
N ALA A 8 4.50 -16.47 -11.37
CA ALA A 8 3.53 -17.52 -11.04
C ALA A 8 2.39 -17.00 -10.12
N LYS A 9 2.71 -16.17 -9.12
CA LYS A 9 1.70 -15.58 -8.23
C LYS A 9 0.79 -14.59 -8.95
N VAL A 10 1.33 -13.82 -9.89
CA VAL A 10 0.52 -12.89 -10.71
C VAL A 10 -0.44 -13.68 -11.59
N ALA A 11 0.03 -14.74 -12.24
CA ALA A 11 -0.82 -15.63 -13.04
C ALA A 11 -1.93 -16.29 -12.19
N GLU A 12 -1.58 -16.80 -11.01
CA GLU A 12 -2.55 -17.41 -10.08
C GLU A 12 -3.62 -16.39 -9.61
N TYR A 13 -3.22 -15.16 -9.31
CA TYR A 13 -4.16 -14.10 -8.96
C TYR A 13 -5.11 -13.76 -10.13
N ASN A 14 -4.58 -13.67 -11.35
CA ASN A 14 -5.39 -13.39 -12.54
C ASN A 14 -6.39 -14.52 -12.85
N ASP A 15 -5.97 -15.80 -12.76
CA ASP A 15 -6.87 -16.95 -12.91
C ASP A 15 -8.00 -16.92 -11.86
N ARG A 16 -7.68 -16.55 -10.62
CA ARG A 16 -8.68 -16.37 -9.58
C ARG A 16 -9.62 -15.19 -9.85
N LEU A 17 -9.14 -14.10 -10.44
CA LEU A 17 -9.98 -12.97 -10.84
C LEU A 17 -10.97 -13.37 -11.95
N GLU A 18 -10.49 -14.05 -12.99
CA GLU A 18 -11.32 -14.55 -14.10
C GLU A 18 -12.42 -15.50 -13.62
N ARG A 19 -12.10 -16.34 -12.63
CA ARG A 19 -13.04 -17.29 -12.02
C ARG A 19 -13.95 -16.66 -10.95
N GLY A 20 -13.88 -15.36 -10.71
CA GLY A 20 -14.64 -14.66 -9.66
C GLY A 20 -14.24 -15.03 -8.22
N LYS A 21 -13.11 -15.73 -8.04
CA LYS A 21 -12.55 -16.19 -6.75
C LYS A 21 -11.57 -15.20 -6.12
N ALA A 22 -11.38 -14.04 -6.73
CA ALA A 22 -10.68 -12.89 -6.21
C ALA A 22 -11.45 -11.62 -6.59
N ARG A 23 -11.22 -10.54 -5.84
CA ARG A 23 -11.80 -9.22 -6.12
C ARG A 23 -10.71 -8.32 -6.66
N LYS A 24 -11.02 -7.56 -7.73
CA LYS A 24 -10.13 -6.50 -8.21
C LYS A 24 -9.84 -5.50 -7.08
N ILE A 25 -8.63 -4.94 -7.11
CA ILE A 25 -8.29 -3.82 -6.25
C ILE A 25 -9.13 -2.64 -6.71
N LYS A 26 -9.90 -2.06 -5.78
CA LYS A 26 -10.72 -0.87 -6.01
C LYS A 26 -10.03 0.34 -5.39
N PRO A 27 -10.26 1.56 -5.90
CA PRO A 27 -9.78 2.80 -5.28
C PRO A 27 -10.05 2.84 -3.77
N ASP A 28 -11.25 2.44 -3.34
CA ASP A 28 -11.62 2.40 -1.92
C ASP A 28 -10.77 1.45 -1.06
N HIS A 29 -10.28 0.35 -1.62
CA HIS A 29 -9.36 -0.54 -0.89
C HIS A 29 -8.04 0.19 -0.63
N VAL A 30 -7.54 0.93 -1.63
CA VAL A 30 -6.29 1.66 -1.54
C VAL A 30 -6.42 2.86 -0.60
N ARG A 31 -7.52 3.62 -0.67
CA ARG A 31 -7.81 4.70 0.29
C ARG A 31 -7.80 4.22 1.74
N LYS A 32 -8.38 3.06 2.03
CA LYS A 32 -8.35 2.45 3.38
C LYS A 32 -6.93 2.09 3.83
N VAL A 33 -6.10 1.58 2.92
CA VAL A 33 -4.69 1.27 3.22
C VAL A 33 -3.89 2.55 3.44
N LEU A 34 -4.09 3.58 2.62
CA LEU A 34 -3.46 4.89 2.78
C LEU A 34 -3.77 5.50 4.15
N HIS A 35 -5.03 5.46 4.58
CA HIS A 35 -5.42 5.94 5.89
C HIS A 35 -4.64 5.24 7.01
N LYS A 36 -4.60 3.90 7.01
CA LYS A 36 -3.85 3.11 7.99
C LYS A 36 -2.35 3.39 7.97
N LEU A 37 -1.77 3.58 6.79
CA LEU A 37 -0.35 3.89 6.65
C LEU A 37 -0.02 5.29 7.20
N ARG A 38 -0.91 6.28 7.00
CA ARG A 38 -0.76 7.64 7.54
C ARG A 38 -0.87 7.65 9.06
N GLU A 39 -1.87 6.96 9.61
CA GLU A 39 -1.98 6.77 11.06
C GLU A 39 -0.71 6.13 11.62
N LYS A 40 -0.19 5.10 10.95
CA LYS A 40 1.01 4.41 11.43
C LYS A 40 2.27 5.27 11.35
N GLU A 41 2.42 6.06 10.30
CA GLU A 41 3.53 7.02 10.19
C GLU A 41 3.45 8.05 11.32
N ALA A 42 2.27 8.62 11.57
CA ALA A 42 2.05 9.60 12.64
C ALA A 42 2.39 9.02 14.03
N GLU A 43 1.95 7.79 14.32
CA GLU A 43 2.32 7.08 15.56
C GLU A 43 3.84 6.93 15.72
N LEU A 44 4.53 6.52 14.65
CA LEU A 44 5.99 6.30 14.69
C LEU A 44 6.75 7.62 14.84
N VAL A 45 6.27 8.70 14.23
CA VAL A 45 6.85 10.05 14.36
C VAL A 45 6.62 10.58 15.77
N ALA A 46 5.43 10.39 16.35
CA ALA A 46 5.16 10.74 17.74
C ALA A 46 6.06 9.96 18.71
N GLU A 47 6.21 8.64 18.51
CA GLU A 47 7.11 7.81 19.32
C GLU A 47 8.57 8.26 19.18
N LEU A 48 9.00 8.68 17.99
CA LEU A 48 10.35 9.19 17.75
C LEU A 48 10.63 10.49 18.51
N ALA A 49 9.62 11.35 18.69
CA ALA A 49 9.75 12.62 19.40
C ALA A 49 9.95 12.46 20.92
N GLU A 50 9.55 11.32 21.49
CA GLU A 50 9.62 11.03 22.94
C GLU A 50 10.79 10.10 23.33
N VAL A 51 11.61 9.69 22.37
CA VAL A 51 12.65 8.68 22.55
C VAL A 51 14.04 9.29 22.49
N ASP A 52 14.82 9.07 23.55
CA ASP A 52 16.23 9.49 23.64
C ASP A 52 17.23 8.36 23.37
N ASP A 53 16.77 7.10 23.30
CA ASP A 53 17.64 5.94 23.04
C ASP A 53 18.08 5.91 21.56
N PRO A 54 19.37 6.09 21.25
CA PRO A 54 19.87 6.17 19.87
C PRO A 54 19.60 4.91 19.04
N GLU A 55 19.61 3.73 19.65
CA GLU A 55 19.30 2.47 18.94
C GLU A 55 17.81 2.37 18.60
N LYS A 56 16.94 2.85 19.50
CA LYS A 56 15.50 2.93 19.24
C LYS A 56 15.18 4.00 18.18
N ILE A 57 15.82 5.17 18.22
CA ILE A 57 15.73 6.22 17.19
C ILE A 57 16.05 5.64 15.81
N LYS A 58 17.15 4.89 15.67
CA LYS A 58 17.56 4.28 14.40
C LYS A 58 16.50 3.32 13.86
N ARG A 59 15.93 2.47 14.72
CA ARG A 59 14.85 1.55 14.34
C ARG A 59 13.57 2.28 13.93
N LEU A 60 13.19 3.33 14.66
CA LEU A 60 12.01 4.13 14.34
C LEU A 60 12.16 4.86 13.00
N ASN A 61 13.30 5.50 12.76
CA ASN A 61 13.60 6.13 11.47
C ASN A 61 13.51 5.14 10.30
N HIS A 62 14.03 3.91 10.48
CA HIS A 62 13.91 2.87 9.47
C HIS A 62 12.44 2.50 9.19
N LYS A 63 11.62 2.34 10.24
CA LYS A 63 10.18 2.06 10.09
C LYS A 63 9.43 3.21 9.41
N ILE A 64 9.74 4.46 9.75
CA ILE A 64 9.15 5.65 9.12
C ILE A 64 9.51 5.68 7.63
N SER A 65 10.76 5.39 7.26
CA SER A 65 11.18 5.30 5.86
C SER A 65 10.37 4.27 5.08
N ILE A 66 10.16 3.08 5.64
CA ILE A 66 9.35 2.03 5.01
C ILE A 66 7.89 2.46 4.88
N ALA A 67 7.31 3.08 5.93
CA ALA A 67 5.94 3.58 5.89
C ALA A 67 5.75 4.62 4.78
N ARG A 68 6.70 5.55 4.62
CA ARG A 68 6.69 6.56 3.54
C ARG A 68 6.81 5.97 2.15
N GLU A 69 7.66 4.95 1.98
CA GLU A 69 7.75 4.21 0.71
C GLU A 69 6.44 3.50 0.36
N HIS A 70 5.78 2.90 1.36
CA HIS A 70 4.47 2.28 1.18
C HIS A 70 3.36 3.30 0.90
N LEU A 71 3.40 4.47 1.53
CA LEU A 71 2.50 5.58 1.21
C LEU A 71 2.66 6.00 -0.26
N SER A 72 3.89 6.27 -0.69
CA SER A 72 4.17 6.70 -2.07
C SER A 72 3.68 5.67 -3.10
N ARG A 73 3.90 4.37 -2.84
CA ARG A 73 3.40 3.29 -3.70
C ARG A 73 1.89 3.18 -3.73
N ALA A 74 1.23 3.37 -2.58
CA ALA A 74 -0.21 3.31 -2.50
C ALA A 74 -0.86 4.54 -3.14
N GLU A 75 -0.24 5.72 -3.07
CA GLU A 75 -0.67 6.93 -3.78
C GLU A 75 -0.54 6.73 -5.29
N TRP A 76 0.60 6.24 -5.78
CA TRP A 76 0.76 5.86 -7.19
C TRP A 76 -0.29 4.84 -7.64
N LEU A 77 -0.52 3.78 -6.85
CA LEU A 77 -1.52 2.78 -7.20
C LEU A 77 -2.93 3.37 -7.27
N LEU A 78 -3.26 4.32 -6.39
CA LEU A 78 -4.57 4.98 -6.39
C LEU A 78 -4.77 5.82 -7.65
N ASP A 79 -3.73 6.49 -8.11
CA ASP A 79 -3.69 7.26 -9.35
C ASP A 79 -3.97 6.34 -10.56
N GLU A 80 -3.19 5.26 -10.69
CA GLU A 80 -3.28 4.30 -11.80
C GLU A 80 -4.66 3.62 -11.91
N ILE A 81 -5.30 3.31 -10.77
CA ILE A 81 -6.63 2.67 -10.76
C ILE A 81 -7.78 3.67 -10.70
N GLY A 82 -7.50 4.93 -10.36
CA GLY A 82 -8.47 6.03 -10.33
C GLY A 82 -8.70 6.62 -11.71
N ASP A 83 -7.64 6.79 -12.51
CA ASP A 83 -7.72 7.27 -13.90
C ASP A 83 -8.32 6.23 -14.85
N ASN A 84 -8.30 4.95 -14.46
CA ASN A 84 -8.85 3.84 -15.25
C ASN A 84 -10.32 3.51 -14.89
N GLU A 85 -10.95 4.26 -13.99
CA GLU A 85 -12.40 4.20 -13.75
C GLU A 85 -13.07 5.23 -14.67
N ALA A 86 -13.32 4.82 -15.92
CA ALA A 86 -14.07 5.63 -16.88
C ALA A 86 -15.37 6.17 -16.24
N PRO A 87 -15.75 7.44 -16.47
CA PRO A 87 -16.98 7.99 -15.93
C PRO A 87 -18.15 7.12 -16.36
N ALA A 88 -18.99 6.74 -15.39
CA ALA A 88 -20.23 6.01 -15.65
C ALA A 88 -21.04 6.75 -16.73
N PRO A 89 -21.61 6.04 -17.72
CA PRO A 89 -22.41 6.66 -18.76
C PRO A 89 -23.56 7.45 -18.10
N PRO A 90 -23.84 8.68 -18.56
CA PRO A 90 -25.01 9.40 -18.08
C PRO A 90 -26.28 8.62 -18.48
N ASP A 91 -27.19 8.46 -17.51
CA ASP A 91 -28.54 7.91 -17.70
C ASP A 91 -29.36 8.73 -18.73
#